data_AF-G4Q8P7-F1
#
_entry.id   AF-G4Q8P7-F1
#
_cell.length_a   1.000
_cell.length_b   1.000
_cell.length_c   1.000
_cell.angle_alpha   90.00
_cell.angle_beta   90.00
_cell.angle_gamma   90.00
#
_symmetry.space_group_name_H-M   'P 1'
#
loop_
_entity.id
_entity.type
_entity.pdbx_description
1 polymer ?
#
loop_
_entity_poly.entity_id
_entity_poly.type
_entity_poly.pdbx_seq_one_letter_code
_entity_poly.pdbx_strand_id
1 'polypeptide(L)'
;MKMDAEMMENVRQNEKYYRMKAEVSAKQIGEITGHCESWIIMFEHGVIKTLGEKDIQKITKALGIRIKDLLQPAGSPVLSVTKAERRRGMKNLEKIRKHKGLTVPELNIRLGLGRGRLQRAINGYGEFGIKTWLLIADALNMDLKVLIGRE
;
A
#
# COMPACT_ATOMS: atom_id res chain seq x y z
N MET A 1 22.28 -7.27 -14.78
CA MET A 1 21.92 -5.93 -15.32
C MET A 1 22.41 -4.85 -14.35
N LYS A 2 23.12 -3.79 -14.78
CA LYS A 2 23.59 -2.75 -13.84
C LYS A 2 22.47 -1.72 -13.65
N MET A 3 21.81 -1.75 -12.50
CA MET A 3 20.75 -0.78 -12.15
C MET A 3 21.40 0.52 -11.70
N ASP A 4 20.95 1.65 -12.24
CA ASP A 4 21.35 2.97 -11.76
C ASP A 4 20.56 3.37 -10.50
N ALA A 5 20.90 4.54 -9.95
CA ALA A 5 20.29 5.04 -8.71
C ALA A 5 18.80 5.34 -8.86
N GLU A 6 18.35 5.78 -10.04
CA GLU A 6 16.95 6.09 -10.32
C GLU A 6 16.12 4.80 -10.40
N MET A 7 16.62 3.80 -11.12
CA MET A 7 16.02 2.47 -11.16
C MET A 7 15.91 1.85 -9.76
N MET A 8 16.94 2.01 -8.91
CA MET A 8 16.89 1.51 -7.54
C MET A 8 15.91 2.29 -6.65
N GLU A 9 15.69 3.57 -6.90
CA GLU A 9 14.62 4.33 -6.24
C GLU A 9 13.24 3.78 -6.65
N ASN A 10 13.03 3.54 -7.95
CA ASN A 10 11.80 2.93 -8.45
C ASN A 10 11.55 1.58 -7.80
N VAL A 11 12.57 0.71 -7.76
CA VAL A 11 12.50 -0.59 -7.08
C VAL A 11 12.08 -0.42 -5.62
N ARG A 12 12.68 0.54 -4.89
CA ARG A 12 12.37 0.77 -3.48
C ARG A 12 10.92 1.20 -3.26
N GLN A 13 10.45 2.18 -4.03
CA GLN A 13 9.09 2.69 -3.89
C GLN A 13 8.04 1.65 -4.32
N ASN A 14 8.29 0.96 -5.44
CA ASN A 14 7.40 -0.05 -5.98
C ASN A 14 7.37 -1.31 -5.12
N GLU A 15 8.51 -1.77 -4.61
CA GLU A 15 8.57 -2.92 -3.70
C GLU A 15 7.69 -2.66 -2.48
N LYS A 16 7.90 -1.53 -1.80
CA LYS A 16 7.10 -1.16 -0.62
C LYS A 16 5.62 -1.08 -0.92
N TYR A 17 5.26 -0.48 -2.06
CA TYR A 17 3.88 -0.37 -2.52
C TYR A 17 3.24 -1.75 -2.74
N TYR A 18 3.85 -2.59 -3.56
CA TYR A 18 3.32 -3.91 -3.90
C TYR A 18 3.32 -4.85 -2.70
N ARG A 19 4.31 -4.73 -1.82
CA ARG A 19 4.35 -5.45 -0.55
C ARG A 19 3.17 -5.08 0.35
N MET A 20 2.87 -3.79 0.50
CA MET A 20 1.69 -3.36 1.25
C MET A 20 0.39 -3.82 0.62
N LYS A 21 0.30 -3.79 -0.71
CA LYS A 21 -0.88 -4.21 -1.47
C LYS A 21 -1.14 -5.72 -1.37
N ALA A 22 -0.10 -6.53 -1.47
CA ALA A 22 -0.17 -7.99 -1.37
C ALA A 22 -0.24 -8.48 0.09
N GLU A 23 -0.32 -7.57 1.07
CA GLU A 23 -0.26 -7.86 2.50
C GLU A 23 0.97 -8.66 2.96
N VAL A 24 2.05 -8.64 2.19
CA VAL A 24 3.29 -9.34 2.51
C VAL A 24 4.05 -8.52 3.59
N SER A 25 4.50 -9.19 4.64
CA SER A 25 5.28 -8.55 5.70
C SER A 25 6.75 -8.39 5.31
N ALA A 26 7.42 -7.42 5.91
CA ALA A 26 8.86 -7.25 5.79
C ALA A 26 9.62 -8.52 6.25
N LYS A 27 9.15 -9.14 7.32
CA LYS A 27 9.64 -10.44 7.80
C LYS A 27 9.59 -11.54 6.73
N GLN A 28 8.44 -11.71 6.06
CA GLN A 28 8.31 -12.71 4.98
C GLN A 28 9.27 -12.45 3.82
N ILE A 29 9.47 -11.18 3.43
CA ILE A 29 10.45 -10.83 2.40
C ILE A 29 11.87 -11.19 2.87
N GLY A 30 12.23 -10.86 4.11
CA GLY A 30 13.50 -11.25 4.71
C GLY A 30 13.73 -12.76 4.63
N GLU A 31 12.80 -13.56 5.15
CA GLU A 31 12.89 -15.03 5.15
C GLU A 31 13.08 -15.61 3.73
N ILE A 32 12.31 -15.15 2.74
CA ILE A 32 12.41 -15.65 1.36
C ILE A 32 13.74 -15.25 0.71
N THR A 33 14.22 -14.04 1.00
CA THR A 33 15.50 -13.54 0.46
C THR A 33 16.70 -14.15 1.16
N GLY A 34 16.54 -14.68 2.37
CA GLY A 34 17.62 -15.20 3.22
C GLY A 34 18.23 -14.12 4.12
N HIS A 35 17.49 -13.04 4.37
CA HIS A 35 17.87 -11.88 5.18
C HIS A 35 16.93 -11.73 6.39
N CYS A 36 17.22 -10.76 7.26
CA CYS A 36 16.34 -10.41 8.38
C CYS A 36 15.26 -9.39 7.98
N GLU A 37 14.21 -9.25 8.79
CA GLU A 37 13.17 -8.23 8.60
C GLU A 37 13.75 -6.80 8.51
N SER A 38 14.75 -6.50 9.33
CA SER A 38 15.37 -5.17 9.35
C SER A 38 16.05 -4.82 8.03
N TRP A 39 16.54 -5.81 7.28
CA TRP A 39 17.21 -5.58 5.98
C TRP A 39 16.26 -4.96 4.97
N ILE A 40 15.04 -5.49 4.82
CA ILE A 40 14.08 -4.91 3.87
C ILE A 40 13.56 -3.55 4.36
N ILE A 41 13.36 -3.37 5.68
CA ILE A 41 12.98 -2.06 6.24
C ILE A 41 14.07 -1.01 5.98
N MET A 42 15.34 -1.38 6.14
CA MET A 42 16.47 -0.51 5.84
C MET A 42 16.54 -0.17 4.35
N PHE A 43 16.26 -1.11 3.45
CA PHE A 43 16.13 -0.83 2.03
C PHE A 43 15.00 0.16 1.74
N GLU A 44 13.80 -0.08 2.29
CA GLU A 44 12.64 0.79 2.14
C GLU A 44 12.84 2.21 2.66
N HIS A 45 13.70 2.38 3.66
CA HIS A 45 14.08 3.69 4.21
C HIS A 45 15.31 4.30 3.52
N GLY A 46 15.86 3.61 2.51
CA GLY A 46 17.00 4.08 1.73
C GLY A 46 18.33 4.03 2.49
N VAL A 47 18.43 3.27 3.58
CA VAL A 47 19.71 2.97 4.24
C VAL A 47 20.52 2.01 3.36
N ILE A 48 19.87 0.93 2.91
CA ILE A 48 20.42 0.05 1.86
C ILE A 48 20.08 0.67 0.51
N LYS A 49 21.11 0.92 -0.31
CA LYS A 49 20.96 1.64 -1.58
C LYS A 49 20.70 0.71 -2.76
N THR A 50 21.15 -0.53 -2.68
CA THR A 50 21.15 -1.48 -3.79
C THR A 50 20.69 -2.86 -3.31
N LEU A 51 20.02 -3.59 -4.21
CA LEU A 51 19.65 -5.00 -3.99
C LEU A 51 20.35 -5.87 -5.04
N GLY A 52 20.66 -7.11 -4.68
CA GLY A 52 21.16 -8.08 -5.64
C GLY A 52 20.07 -8.53 -6.62
N GLU A 53 20.47 -8.90 -7.84
CA GLU A 53 19.53 -9.38 -8.87
C GLU A 53 18.72 -10.61 -8.39
N LYS A 54 19.38 -11.52 -7.65
CA LYS A 54 18.72 -12.68 -7.02
C LYS A 54 17.67 -12.27 -6.00
N ASP A 55 17.92 -11.23 -5.21
CA ASP A 55 16.96 -10.74 -4.21
C ASP A 55 15.74 -10.12 -4.90
N ILE A 56 15.96 -9.34 -5.95
CA ILE A 56 14.89 -8.73 -6.75
C ILE A 56 14.00 -9.82 -7.39
N GLN A 57 14.61 -10.88 -7.93
CA GLN A 57 13.87 -12.03 -8.47
C GLN A 57 13.02 -12.74 -7.40
N LYS A 58 13.58 -12.94 -6.21
CA LYS A 58 12.85 -13.54 -5.09
C LYS A 58 11.70 -12.65 -4.60
N ILE A 59 11.94 -11.35 -4.47
CA ILE A 59 10.94 -10.35 -4.05
C ILE A 59 9.78 -10.33 -5.06
N THR A 60 10.06 -10.19 -6.35
CA THR A 60 9.01 -10.17 -7.39
C THR A 60 8.15 -11.42 -7.38
N LYS A 61 8.77 -12.59 -7.21
CA LYS A 61 8.04 -13.85 -7.05
C LYS A 61 7.15 -13.85 -5.80
N ALA A 62 7.66 -13.36 -4.66
CA ALA A 62 6.89 -13.27 -3.42
C ALA A 62 5.71 -12.29 -3.53
N LEU A 63 5.86 -11.21 -4.30
CA LEU A 63 4.84 -10.19 -4.53
C LEU A 63 3.87 -10.54 -5.66
N GLY A 64 4.12 -11.60 -6.43
CA GLY A 64 3.29 -12.00 -7.57
C GLY A 64 3.32 -11.01 -8.75
N ILE A 65 4.41 -10.26 -8.91
CA ILE A 65 4.60 -9.24 -9.95
C ILE A 65 5.81 -9.58 -10.83
N ARG A 66 5.95 -8.89 -11.96
CA ARG A 66 7.11 -9.05 -12.84
C ARG A 66 8.20 -8.05 -12.44
N ILE A 67 9.45 -8.37 -12.75
CA ILE A 67 10.60 -7.47 -12.52
C ILE A 67 10.37 -6.08 -13.14
N LYS A 68 9.83 -6.01 -14.36
CA LYS A 68 9.51 -4.73 -15.01
C LYS A 68 8.53 -3.87 -14.21
N ASP A 69 7.64 -4.48 -13.43
CA ASP A 69 6.67 -3.75 -12.60
C ASP A 69 7.35 -3.09 -11.39
N LEU A 70 8.51 -3.61 -10.93
CA LEU A 70 9.37 -2.93 -9.95
C LEU A 70 10.25 -1.84 -10.56
N LEU A 71 10.70 -2.02 -11.80
CA LEU A 71 11.66 -1.11 -12.45
C LEU A 71 11.00 0.11 -13.09
N GLN A 72 9.72 0.01 -13.46
CA GLN A 72 9.00 1.12 -14.06
C GLN A 72 9.04 2.35 -13.15
N PRO A 73 9.00 3.58 -13.72
CA PRO A 73 8.91 4.80 -12.95
C PRO A 73 7.82 4.67 -11.89
N ALA A 74 8.18 4.81 -10.63
CA ALA A 74 7.21 4.75 -9.54
C ALA A 74 6.23 5.90 -9.78
N GLY A 75 4.98 5.60 -10.14
CA GLY A 75 3.94 6.57 -10.50
C GLY A 75 3.45 7.41 -9.32
N SER A 76 4.35 7.81 -8.41
CA SER A 76 4.08 8.35 -7.08
C SER A 76 3.09 7.47 -6.30
N PRO A 77 3.46 6.21 -6.02
CA PRO A 77 2.63 5.34 -5.20
C PRO A 77 2.35 6.03 -3.85
N VAL A 78 1.09 5.97 -3.42
CA VAL A 78 0.69 6.54 -2.13
C VAL A 78 1.19 5.60 -1.04
N LEU A 79 2.34 5.93 -0.43
CA LEU A 79 2.94 5.14 0.67
C LEU A 79 2.59 5.68 2.06
N SER A 80 2.01 6.87 2.11
CA SER A 80 1.51 7.51 3.33
C SER A 80 0.30 8.37 3.01
N VAL A 81 -0.59 8.51 3.99
CA VAL A 81 -1.79 9.36 3.91
C VAL A 81 -1.74 10.36 5.06
N THR A 82 -1.75 11.65 4.74
CA THR A 82 -1.72 12.75 5.71
C THR A 82 -3.06 12.90 6.43
N LYS A 83 -3.09 13.65 7.55
CA LYS A 83 -4.34 13.93 8.28
C LYS A 83 -5.38 14.67 7.44
N ALA A 84 -4.96 15.53 6.51
CA ALA A 84 -5.87 16.24 5.61
C ALA A 84 -6.50 15.27 4.59
N GLU A 85 -5.68 14.41 3.99
CA GLU A 85 -6.11 13.39 3.04
C GLU A 85 -7.02 12.34 3.67
N ARG A 86 -6.74 11.90 4.91
CA ARG A 86 -7.65 11.01 5.66
C ARG A 86 -9.03 11.62 5.80
N ARG A 87 -9.10 12.92 6.15
CA ARG A 87 -10.38 13.63 6.29
C ARG A 87 -11.13 13.71 4.95
N ARG A 88 -10.42 13.96 3.84
CA ARG A 88 -11.02 13.93 2.49
C ARG A 88 -11.50 12.52 2.12
N GLY A 89 -10.67 11.51 2.34
CA GLY A 89 -11.01 10.10 2.14
C GLY A 89 -12.28 9.69 2.88
N MET A 90 -12.41 10.05 4.16
CA MET A 90 -13.62 9.74 4.94
C MET A 90 -14.86 10.45 4.39
N LYS A 91 -14.75 11.71 3.94
CA LYS A 91 -15.85 12.42 3.27
C LYS A 91 -16.26 11.73 1.96
N ASN A 92 -15.29 11.27 1.18
CA ASN A 92 -15.54 10.56 -0.07
C ASN A 92 -16.17 9.18 0.18
N LEU A 93 -15.74 8.44 1.21
CA LEU A 93 -16.39 7.19 1.63
C LEU A 93 -17.85 7.42 2.01
N GLU A 94 -18.16 8.49 2.72
CA GLU A 94 -19.54 8.82 3.09
C GLU A 94 -20.39 9.17 1.84
N LYS A 95 -19.82 9.89 0.87
CA LYS A 95 -20.50 10.13 -0.43
C LYS A 95 -20.79 8.82 -1.16
N ILE A 96 -19.80 7.94 -1.26
CA ILE A 96 -19.94 6.62 -1.92
C ILE A 96 -21.00 5.78 -1.20
N ARG A 97 -20.99 5.77 0.14
CA ARG A 97 -21.99 5.08 0.97
C ARG A 97 -23.40 5.51 0.60
N LYS A 98 -23.65 6.83 0.62
CA LYS A 98 -24.95 7.42 0.30
C LYS A 98 -25.36 7.14 -1.15
N HIS A 99 -24.44 7.30 -2.10
CA HIS A 99 -24.71 7.05 -3.51
C HIS A 99 -25.09 5.58 -3.78
N LYS A 100 -24.45 4.63 -3.09
CA LYS A 100 -24.75 3.20 -3.19
C LYS A 100 -25.93 2.74 -2.31
N GLY A 101 -26.56 3.65 -1.56
CA GLY A 101 -27.67 3.32 -0.66
C GLY A 101 -27.30 2.36 0.48
N LEU A 102 -26.03 2.31 0.90
CA LEU A 102 -25.54 1.35 1.89
C LEU A 102 -25.62 1.91 3.32
N THR A 103 -25.91 1.06 4.29
CA THR A 103 -25.65 1.33 5.70
C THR A 103 -24.14 1.28 6.01
N VAL A 104 -23.73 1.80 7.17
CA VAL A 104 -22.33 1.74 7.60
C VAL A 104 -21.84 0.28 7.76
N PRO A 105 -22.60 -0.65 8.38
CA PRO A 105 -22.19 -2.06 8.44
C PRO A 105 -22.04 -2.73 7.08
N GLU A 106 -22.96 -2.49 6.14
CA GLU A 106 -22.88 -3.05 4.78
C GLU A 106 -21.66 -2.55 4.03
N LEU A 107 -21.39 -1.23 4.10
CA LEU A 107 -20.17 -0.69 3.49
C LEU A 107 -18.92 -1.25 4.16
N ASN A 108 -18.89 -1.40 5.49
CA ASN A 108 -17.76 -1.99 6.20
C ASN A 108 -17.44 -3.40 5.69
N ILE A 109 -18.46 -4.24 5.51
CA ILE A 109 -18.33 -5.59 4.96
C ILE A 109 -17.84 -5.52 3.51
N ARG A 110 -18.43 -4.67 2.69
CA ARG A 110 -18.07 -4.52 1.28
C ARG A 110 -16.63 -4.03 1.07
N LEU A 111 -16.11 -3.24 2.00
CA LEU A 111 -14.71 -2.79 2.02
C LEU A 111 -13.73 -3.83 2.59
N GLY A 112 -14.20 -5.02 2.99
CA GLY A 112 -13.36 -6.05 3.60
C GLY A 112 -12.79 -5.64 4.97
N LEU A 113 -13.42 -4.69 5.66
CA LEU A 113 -12.94 -4.20 6.94
C LEU A 113 -13.39 -5.10 8.09
N GLY A 114 -12.52 -5.27 9.09
CA GLY A 114 -12.89 -5.93 10.34
C GLY A 114 -14.13 -5.32 11.00
N ARG A 115 -14.85 -6.12 11.80
CA ARG A 115 -16.15 -5.74 12.37
C ARG A 115 -16.13 -4.37 13.06
N GLY A 116 -17.03 -3.48 12.65
CA GLY A 116 -17.19 -2.14 13.23
C GLY A 116 -16.01 -1.18 13.03
N ARG A 117 -15.01 -1.54 12.21
CA ARG A 117 -13.81 -0.72 11.99
C ARG A 117 -14.15 0.61 11.32
N LEU A 118 -15.05 0.61 10.34
CA LEU A 118 -15.53 1.85 9.71
C LEU A 118 -16.29 2.74 10.69
N GLN A 119 -17.18 2.16 11.52
CA GLN A 119 -17.92 2.92 12.53
C GLN A 119 -17.00 3.59 13.55
N ARG A 120 -15.97 2.88 14.03
CA ARG A 120 -14.96 3.46 14.94
C ARG A 120 -14.21 4.61 14.30
N ALA A 121 -13.85 4.50 13.02
CA ALA A 121 -13.17 5.56 12.30
C ALA A 121 -14.07 6.79 12.09
N ILE A 122 -15.36 6.59 11.79
CA ILE A 122 -16.35 7.68 11.70
C ILE A 122 -16.50 8.40 13.04
N ASN A 123 -16.55 7.65 14.14
CA ASN A 123 -16.72 8.19 15.49
C ASN A 123 -15.42 8.79 16.07
N GLY A 124 -14.29 8.74 15.34
CA GLY A 124 -13.01 9.27 15.80
C GLY A 124 -12.26 8.39 16.79
N TYR A 125 -12.71 7.16 17.06
CA TYR A 125 -12.05 6.19 17.94
C TYR A 125 -10.91 5.41 17.26
N GLY A 126 -10.55 5.75 16.03
CA GLY A 126 -9.44 5.14 15.30
C GLY A 126 -9.20 5.78 13.94
N GLU A 127 -8.01 5.53 13.40
CA GLU A 127 -7.62 6.02 12.07
C GLU A 127 -7.20 4.86 11.15
N PHE A 128 -7.39 5.05 9.85
CA PHE A 128 -6.91 4.10 8.85
C PHE A 128 -5.44 4.40 8.52
N GLY A 129 -4.59 3.39 8.73
CA GLY A 129 -3.23 3.37 8.19
C GLY A 129 -3.22 3.10 6.68
N ILE A 130 -2.07 3.28 6.04
CA ILE A 130 -1.95 3.17 4.58
C ILE A 130 -2.44 1.84 4.01
N LYS A 131 -2.13 0.70 4.66
CA LYS A 131 -2.61 -0.63 4.22
C LYS A 131 -4.13 -0.68 4.14
N THR A 132 -4.81 -0.08 5.11
CA THR A 132 -6.28 -0.04 5.15
C THR A 132 -6.84 0.87 4.06
N TRP A 133 -6.17 1.99 3.77
CA TRP A 133 -6.56 2.84 2.64
C TRP A 133 -6.39 2.15 1.29
N LEU A 134 -5.30 1.41 1.09
CA LEU A 134 -5.08 0.61 -0.13
C LEU A 134 -6.16 -0.47 -0.29
N LEU A 135 -6.45 -1.22 0.78
CA LEU A 135 -7.53 -2.21 0.81
C LEU A 135 -8.88 -1.59 0.42
N ILE A 136 -9.21 -0.43 0.99
CA ILE A 136 -10.45 0.28 0.69
C ILE A 136 -10.49 0.71 -0.78
N ALA A 137 -9.40 1.25 -1.31
CA ALA A 137 -9.30 1.67 -2.71
C ALA A 137 -9.47 0.49 -3.68
N ASP A 138 -8.81 -0.63 -3.40
CA ASP A 138 -8.95 -1.88 -4.18
C ASP A 138 -10.39 -2.42 -4.11
N ALA A 139 -11.02 -2.45 -2.92
CA ALA A 139 -12.41 -2.90 -2.75
C ALA A 139 -13.44 -1.99 -3.48
N LEU A 140 -13.09 -0.72 -3.69
CA LEU A 140 -13.87 0.24 -4.47
C LEU A 140 -13.53 0.24 -5.95
N ASN A 141 -12.49 -0.50 -6.37
CA ASN A 141 -11.91 -0.47 -7.71
C ASN A 141 -11.59 0.96 -8.16
N MET A 142 -10.91 1.72 -7.29
CA MET A 142 -10.61 3.15 -7.47
C MET A 142 -9.15 3.43 -7.13
N ASP A 143 -8.53 4.40 -7.82
CA ASP A 143 -7.20 4.87 -7.42
C ASP A 143 -7.26 5.53 -6.04
N LEU A 144 -6.33 5.16 -5.16
CA LEU A 144 -6.23 5.75 -3.82
C LEU A 144 -6.05 7.28 -3.87
N LYS A 145 -5.36 7.84 -4.89
CA LYS A 145 -5.19 9.29 -5.08
C LYS A 145 -6.54 9.99 -5.26
N VAL A 146 -7.42 9.40 -6.06
CA VAL A 146 -8.80 9.89 -6.24
C VAL A 146 -9.57 9.80 -4.93
N LEU A 147 -9.50 8.66 -4.25
CA LEU A 147 -10.22 8.44 -2.99
C LEU A 147 -9.84 9.49 -1.93
N ILE A 148 -8.56 9.84 -1.78
CA ILE A 148 -8.09 10.81 -0.78
C ILE A 148 -8.01 12.25 -1.27
N GLY A 149 -8.33 12.51 -2.54
CA GLY A 149 -8.22 13.83 -3.17
C GLY A 149 -6.79 14.35 -3.15
N ARG A 150 -5.86 13.60 -3.75
CA ARG A 150 -4.47 13.99 -4.00
C ARG A 150 -4.28 14.57 -5.42
N GLU A 151 -5.29 14.44 -6.27
CA GLU A 151 -5.38 15.06 -7.60
C GLU A 151 -5.99 16.47 -7.52
#